data_AF-A0AAN7PHY6-F1
#
_entry.id   AF-A0AAN7PHY6-F1
#
_cell.length_a   1.000
_cell.length_b   1.000
_cell.length_c   1.000
_cell.angle_alpha   90.00
_cell.angle_beta   90.00
_cell.angle_gamma   90.00
#
_symmetry.space_group_name_H-M   'P 1'
#
loop_
_entity.id
_entity.type
_entity.pdbx_description
1 polymer ?
#
loop_
_entity_poly.entity_id
_entity_poly.type
_entity_poly.pdbx_seq_one_letter_code
_entity_poly.pdbx_strand_id
1 'polypeptide(L)'
;MSDHTKRSQIKDHKNYLGDKIQNEVINLIGENIKSKILELTKKAKYYSILLDCTPDYSHQEQISVCIRFVNLKSSGISTEEHFLLFCPIDDVSGKGLTKFLLLALEKEGLSINDL
;
A
#
# COMPACT_ATOMS: atom_id res chain seq x y z
N MET A 1 -20.58 -12.02 32.99
CA MET A 1 -19.15 -12.16 32.62
C MET A 1 -18.73 -13.59 32.30
N SER A 2 -19.47 -14.62 32.72
CA SER A 2 -19.07 -16.02 32.55
C SER A 2 -19.44 -16.66 31.20
N ASP A 3 -20.27 -16.02 30.38
CA ASP A 3 -20.66 -16.56 29.05
C ASP A 3 -19.72 -16.11 27.93
N HIS A 4 -19.04 -14.97 28.07
CA HIS A 4 -18.00 -14.53 27.12
C HIS A 4 -16.78 -15.46 27.16
N THR A 5 -16.46 -16.02 28.33
CA THR A 5 -15.36 -16.98 28.52
C THR A 5 -15.73 -18.42 28.14
N LYS A 6 -17.01 -18.74 27.90
CA LYS A 6 -17.42 -20.06 27.39
C LYS A 6 -17.26 -20.18 25.88
N ARG A 7 -17.36 -19.07 25.12
CA ARG A 7 -17.13 -19.08 23.67
C ARG A 7 -15.68 -19.36 23.30
N SER A 8 -14.71 -19.04 24.17
CA SER A 8 -13.29 -19.34 23.94
C SER A 8 -12.93 -20.81 24.18
N GLN A 9 -13.83 -21.62 24.73
CA GLN A 9 -13.61 -23.05 25.00
C GLN A 9 -14.14 -23.98 23.90
N ILE A 10 -14.81 -23.44 22.86
CA ILE A 10 -15.24 -24.22 21.70
C ILE A 10 -14.07 -24.31 20.73
N LYS A 11 -13.29 -25.39 20.88
CA LYS A 11 -12.00 -25.67 20.23
C LYS A 11 -12.00 -25.84 18.70
N ASP A 12 -13.11 -25.60 18.00
CA ASP A 12 -13.17 -25.97 16.57
C ASP A 12 -14.16 -25.14 15.72
N HIS A 13 -14.13 -23.82 15.89
CA HIS A 13 -14.81 -22.91 14.98
C HIS A 13 -13.83 -21.90 14.40
N LYS A 14 -13.66 -21.96 13.07
CA LYS A 14 -13.04 -20.89 12.26
C LYS A 14 -13.79 -19.59 12.56
N ASN A 15 -13.32 -18.86 13.56
CA ASN A 15 -13.97 -17.65 14.04
C ASN A 15 -13.54 -16.50 13.13
N TYR A 16 -14.46 -15.65 12.70
CA TYR A 16 -14.14 -14.46 11.89
C TYR A 16 -13.13 -13.52 12.55
N LEU A 17 -12.97 -13.63 13.87
CA LEU A 17 -11.99 -12.91 14.66
C LEU A 17 -10.65 -13.66 14.84
N GLY A 18 -10.46 -14.79 14.18
CA GLY A 18 -9.17 -15.47 14.13
C GLY A 18 -8.18 -14.69 13.30
N ASP A 19 -6.93 -14.67 13.73
CA ASP A 19 -5.78 -14.04 13.07
C ASP A 19 -5.72 -14.30 11.56
N LYS A 20 -5.93 -15.55 11.14
CA LYS A 20 -5.91 -15.95 9.72
C LYS A 20 -6.99 -15.22 8.90
N ILE A 21 -8.23 -15.22 9.39
CA ILE A 21 -9.36 -14.61 8.68
C ILE A 21 -9.22 -13.09 8.70
N GLN A 22 -8.78 -12.51 9.81
CA GLN A 22 -8.52 -11.07 9.90
C GLN A 22 -7.46 -10.62 8.91
N ASN A 23 -6.32 -11.32 8.84
CA ASN A 23 -5.25 -11.00 7.90
C ASN A 23 -5.72 -11.16 6.44
N GLU A 24 -6.52 -12.19 6.13
CA GLU A 24 -7.11 -12.36 4.81
C GLU A 24 -8.02 -11.17 4.43
N VAL A 25 -8.91 -10.77 5.35
CA VAL A 25 -9.81 -9.61 5.13
C VAL A 25 -9.00 -8.32 4.94
N ILE A 26 -8.00 -8.08 5.78
CA ILE A 26 -7.11 -6.90 5.67
C ILE A 26 -6.42 -6.90 4.30
N ASN A 27 -5.87 -8.03 3.87
CA ASN A 27 -5.21 -8.15 2.57
C ASN A 27 -6.18 -7.89 1.41
N LEU A 28 -7.38 -8.47 1.44
CA LEU A 28 -8.39 -8.25 0.40
C LEU A 28 -8.81 -6.77 0.28
N ILE A 29 -9.03 -6.11 1.42
CA ILE A 29 -9.36 -4.68 1.46
C ILE A 29 -8.17 -3.86 0.93
N GLY A 30 -6.96 -4.17 1.39
CA GLY A 30 -5.73 -3.48 0.96
C GLY A 30 -5.51 -3.58 -0.54
N GLU A 31 -5.63 -4.78 -1.11
CA GLU A 31 -5.49 -4.99 -2.56
C GLU A 31 -6.58 -4.28 -3.37
N ASN A 32 -7.81 -4.23 -2.86
CA ASN A 32 -8.90 -3.51 -3.52
C ASN A 32 -8.67 -1.99 -3.52
N ILE A 33 -8.22 -1.43 -2.38
CA ILE A 33 -7.85 -0.01 -2.28
C ILE A 33 -6.68 0.31 -3.22
N LYS A 34 -5.62 -0.49 -3.19
CA LYS A 34 -4.44 -0.33 -4.05
C LYS A 34 -4.83 -0.37 -5.53
N SER A 35 -5.65 -1.34 -5.92
CA SER A 35 -6.18 -1.46 -7.28
C SER A 35 -6.93 -0.19 -7.71
N LYS A 36 -7.75 0.38 -6.80
CA LYS A 36 -8.48 1.61 -7.09
C LYS A 36 -7.56 2.82 -7.25
N ILE A 37 -6.54 2.96 -6.42
CA ILE A 37 -5.53 4.01 -6.52
C ILE A 37 -4.81 3.92 -7.87
N LEU A 38 -4.37 2.72 -8.27
CA LEU A 38 -3.70 2.51 -9.56
C LEU A 38 -4.62 2.81 -10.75
N GLU A 39 -5.88 2.42 -10.69
CA GLU A 39 -6.88 2.75 -11.72
C GLU A 39 -7.03 4.27 -11.90
N LEU A 40 -7.14 5.01 -10.78
CA LEU A 40 -7.25 6.47 -10.80
C LEU A 40 -5.96 7.13 -11.30
N THR A 41 -4.81 6.61 -10.88
CA THR A 41 -3.49 7.10 -11.32
C THR A 41 -3.34 6.95 -12.84
N LYS A 42 -3.67 5.79 -13.40
CA LYS A 42 -3.60 5.53 -14.85
C LYS A 42 -4.57 6.38 -15.67
N LYS A 43 -5.66 6.86 -15.06
CA LYS A 43 -6.61 7.79 -15.68
C LYS A 43 -6.19 9.25 -15.55
N ALA A 44 -5.35 9.57 -14.57
CA ALA A 44 -4.89 10.93 -14.35
C ALA A 44 -3.93 11.35 -15.47
N LYS A 45 -4.11 12.58 -15.95
CA LYS A 45 -3.18 13.15 -16.95
C LYS A 45 -1.78 13.40 -16.36
N TYR A 46 -1.73 13.72 -15.07
CA TYR A 46 -0.50 14.04 -14.36
C TYR A 46 -0.50 13.33 -13.01
N TYR A 47 0.59 12.65 -12.72
CA TYR A 47 0.88 12.09 -11.41
C TYR A 47 2.36 12.22 -11.09
N SER A 48 2.70 11.97 -9.84
CA SER A 48 4.06 11.97 -9.31
C SER A 48 4.19 10.87 -8.27
N ILE A 49 5.42 10.42 -8.04
CA ILE A 49 5.74 9.45 -6.99
C ILE A 49 6.59 10.14 -5.94
N LEU A 50 6.20 9.93 -4.69
CA LEU A 50 6.90 10.40 -3.52
C LEU A 50 7.52 9.18 -2.84
N LEU A 51 8.82 9.25 -2.59
CA LEU A 51 9.57 8.23 -1.86
C LEU A 51 10.08 8.89 -0.58
N ASP A 52 9.72 8.31 0.57
CA ASP A 52 10.24 8.75 1.87
C ASP A 52 10.89 7.58 2.60
N CYS A 53 12.12 7.77 3.07
CA CYS A 53 12.91 6.76 3.77
C CYS A 53 12.76 6.96 5.28
N THR A 54 12.26 5.94 5.97
CA THR A 54 12.14 5.95 7.42
C THR A 54 12.99 4.82 8.00
N PRO A 55 13.94 5.09 8.90
CA PRO A 55 14.66 4.02 9.59
C PRO A 55 13.68 3.28 10.50
N ASP A 56 13.57 1.97 10.34
CA ASP A 56 12.69 1.16 11.19
C ASP A 56 13.32 0.83 12.55
N TYR A 57 12.50 0.33 13.47
CA TYR A 57 12.94 -0.07 14.82
C TYR A 57 14.00 -1.18 14.81
N SER A 58 14.15 -1.91 13.70
CA SER A 58 15.08 -3.04 13.54
C SER A 58 16.39 -2.69 12.82
N HIS A 59 16.64 -1.39 12.59
CA HIS A 59 17.79 -0.87 11.81
C HIS A 59 17.77 -1.21 10.32
N GLN A 60 16.61 -1.60 9.77
CA GLN A 60 16.42 -1.74 8.33
C GLN A 60 15.77 -0.46 7.78
N GLU A 61 16.35 0.07 6.72
CA GLU A 61 15.78 1.22 6.02
C GLU A 61 14.53 0.76 5.26
N GLN A 62 13.41 1.45 5.46
CA GLN A 62 12.18 1.19 4.72
C GLN A 62 11.82 2.41 3.87
N ILE A 63 11.42 2.19 2.63
CA ILE A 63 10.85 3.23 1.77
C ILE A 63 9.33 3.13 1.81
N SER A 64 8.69 4.24 2.12
CA SER A 64 7.28 4.45 1.80
C SER A 64 7.14 4.99 0.38
N VAL A 65 6.22 4.40 -0.38
CA VAL A 65 5.87 4.84 -1.74
C VAL A 65 4.48 5.44 -1.70
N CYS A 66 4.37 6.71 -2.03
CA CYS A 66 3.10 7.42 -2.19
C CYS A 66 2.94 7.90 -3.64
N ILE A 67 1.71 7.83 -4.16
CA ILE A 67 1.35 8.38 -5.46
C ILE A 67 0.51 9.62 -5.24
N ARG A 68 0.87 10.69 -5.95
CA ARG A 68 0.11 11.93 -5.96
C ARG A 68 -0.35 12.26 -7.37
N PHE A 69 -1.66 12.39 -7.58
CA PHE A 69 -2.25 12.63 -8.91
C PHE A 69 -3.28 13.76 -8.90
N VAL A 70 -3.48 14.36 -10.08
CA VAL A 70 -4.52 15.39 -10.29
C VAL A 70 -5.83 14.69 -10.69
N ASN A 71 -6.85 14.82 -9.84
CA ASN A 71 -8.19 14.29 -10.07
C ASN A 71 -9.13 15.38 -10.60
N LEU A 72 -9.73 15.10 -11.76
CA LEU A 72 -10.73 15.94 -12.40
C LEU A 72 -12.12 15.47 -11.97
N LYS A 73 -12.73 16.16 -11.00
CA LYS A 73 -14.09 15.89 -10.52
C LYS A 73 -15.07 16.87 -11.14
N SER A 74 -16.35 16.53 -11.12
CA SER A 74 -17.42 17.45 -11.54
C SER A 74 -17.44 18.74 -10.71
N SER A 75 -16.99 18.68 -9.46
CA SER A 75 -16.86 19.81 -8.54
C SER A 75 -15.58 20.64 -8.74
N GLY A 76 -14.73 20.27 -9.70
CA GLY A 76 -13.47 20.97 -9.99
C GLY A 76 -12.26 20.06 -9.92
N ILE A 77 -11.08 20.69 -9.88
CA ILE A 77 -9.78 20.01 -9.86
C ILE A 77 -9.35 19.81 -8.41
N SER A 78 -8.96 18.60 -8.04
CA SER A 78 -8.36 18.30 -6.74
C SER A 78 -7.07 17.51 -6.90
N THR A 79 -6.08 17.77 -6.06
CA THR A 79 -4.89 16.92 -5.97
C THR A 79 -5.09 15.91 -4.86
N GLU A 80 -4.82 14.64 -5.14
CA GLU A 80 -4.95 13.55 -4.18
C GLU A 80 -3.60 12.86 -4.01
N GLU A 81 -3.31 12.46 -2.77
CA GLU A 81 -2.10 11.74 -2.40
C GLU A 81 -2.50 10.46 -1.67
N HIS A 82 -1.98 9.34 -2.11
CA HIS A 82 -2.35 8.02 -1.63
C HIS A 82 -1.12 7.18 -1.37
N PHE A 83 -1.07 6.53 -0.21
CA PHE A 83 -0.06 5.54 0.11
C PHE A 83 -0.25 4.28 -0.74
N LEU A 84 0.83 3.74 -1.28
CA LEU A 84 0.82 2.56 -2.12
C LEU A 84 1.36 1.34 -1.39
N LEU A 85 2.59 1.44 -0.87
CA LEU A 85 3.28 0.33 -0.23
C LEU A 85 4.52 0.77 0.57
N PHE A 86 4.93 -0.07 1.50
CA PHE A 86 6.26 -0.05 2.10
C PHE A 86 7.12 -1.13 1.49
N CYS A 87 8.40 -0.84 1.29
CA CYS A 87 9.38 -1.84 0.94
C CYS A 87 10.63 -1.71 1.81
N PRO A 88 11.16 -2.85 2.30
CA PRO A 88 12.50 -2.86 2.87
C PRO A 88 13.51 -2.56 1.76
N ILE A 89 14.53 -1.78 2.10
CA ILE A 89 15.68 -1.53 1.22
C ILE A 89 16.98 -1.82 1.94
N ASP A 90 17.90 -2.45 1.22
CA ASP A 90 19.24 -2.72 1.72
C ASP A 90 20.29 -1.76 1.12
N ASP A 91 19.96 -1.13 -0.02
CA ASP A 91 20.82 -0.19 -0.75
C ASP A 91 20.15 1.18 -0.87
N VAL A 92 20.52 2.09 0.03
CA VAL A 92 20.04 3.49 0.07
C VAL A 92 20.81 4.41 -0.89
N SER A 93 21.75 3.88 -1.68
CA SER A 93 22.44 4.69 -2.69
C SER A 93 21.47 5.15 -3.77
N GLY A 94 21.77 6.26 -4.44
CA GLY A 94 20.93 6.74 -5.55
C GLY A 94 20.71 5.70 -6.65
N LYS A 95 21.69 4.80 -6.86
CA LYS A 95 21.57 3.67 -7.80
C LYS A 95 20.59 2.62 -7.28
N GLY A 96 20.69 2.26 -6.01
CA GLY A 96 19.77 1.33 -5.33
C GLY A 96 18.33 1.82 -5.39
N LEU A 97 18.11 3.08 -4.99
CA LEU A 97 16.81 3.75 -5.03
C LEU A 97 16.23 3.82 -6.46
N THR A 98 17.05 4.16 -7.46
CA THR A 98 16.59 4.21 -8.87
C THR A 98 16.15 2.82 -9.36
N LYS A 99 16.96 1.79 -9.08
CA LYS A 99 16.62 0.40 -9.45
C LYS A 99 15.34 -0.06 -8.74
N PHE A 100 15.21 0.26 -7.45
CA PHE A 100 14.02 -0.01 -6.67
C PHE A 100 12.79 0.62 -7.30
N LEU A 101 12.83 1.92 -7.61
CA LEU A 101 11.72 2.65 -8.20
C LEU A 101 11.26 2.01 -9.53
N LEU A 102 12.20 1.68 -10.42
CA LEU A 102 11.88 1.06 -11.71
C LEU A 102 11.17 -0.29 -11.52
N LEU A 103 11.63 -1.13 -10.59
CA LEU A 103 11.01 -2.42 -10.28
C LEU A 103 9.62 -2.25 -9.64
N ALA A 104 9.47 -1.29 -8.74
CA ALA A 104 8.18 -0.99 -8.11
C ALA A 104 7.16 -0.52 -9.17
N LEU A 105 7.57 0.33 -10.11
CA LEU A 105 6.71 0.80 -11.19
C LEU A 105 6.29 -0.32 -12.13
N GLU A 106 7.25 -1.15 -12.55
CA GLU A 106 6.96 -2.31 -13.40
C GLU A 106 5.97 -3.26 -12.73
N LYS A 107 6.18 -3.57 -11.43
CA LYS A 107 5.31 -4.45 -10.66
C LYS A 107 3.87 -3.93 -10.55
N GLU A 108 3.69 -2.62 -10.36
CA GLU A 108 2.37 -1.99 -10.24
C GLU A 108 1.78 -1.61 -11.62
N GLY A 109 2.50 -1.91 -12.70
CA GLY A 109 2.09 -1.69 -14.09
C GLY A 109 1.97 -0.21 -14.45
N LEU A 110 2.89 0.60 -13.96
CA LEU A 110 3.05 2.03 -14.25
C LEU A 110 4.29 2.24 -15.12
N SER A 111 4.19 3.08 -16.15
CA SER A 111 5.31 3.37 -17.05
C SER A 111 6.09 4.59 -16.53
N ILE A 112 7.42 4.47 -16.52
CA ILE A 112 8.33 5.59 -16.21
C ILE A 112 8.17 6.77 -17.18
N ASN A 113 7.66 6.51 -18.40
CA ASN A 113 7.44 7.55 -19.39
C ASN A 113 6.17 8.38 -19.11
N ASP A 114 5.34 7.94 -18.17
CA ASP A 114 4.12 8.65 -17.77
C ASP A 114 4.35 9.54 -16.54
N LEU A 115 5.59 9.59 -16.01
CA LEU A 115 6.02 10.45 -14.89
C LEU A 115 6.49 11.83 -15.34
#